data_AF-A0A561VFK6-F1
#
_entry.id   AF-A0A561VFK6-F1
#
_cell.length_a   1.000
_cell.length_b   1.000
_cell.length_c   1.000
_cell.angle_alpha   90.00
_cell.angle_beta   90.00
_cell.angle_gamma   90.00
#
_symmetry.space_group_name_H-M   'P 1'
#
loop_
_entity.id
_entity.type
_entity.pdbx_description
1 polymer ?
#
loop_
_entity_poly.entity_id
_entity_poly.type
_entity_poly.pdbx_seq_one_letter_code
_entity_poly.pdbx_strand_id
1 'polypeptide(L)'
;MDHAPLLAGTFFDDWATRLREGAERPVVGILLRGSHARRAATAHSDVDFDVLVADDDRPAPPTSGTTGWSTGRTPYAARQAYLVEVDGRLVHVSVAARDVRSWVDRLGEPADWAFGLPVTAPVRLLWAEEGWRPRIDLPVLCQPADQPRLEELVATLGKVAGARAADDHLGVRLAAADLARLCPSVLRLANPSVRVVSRRAAFAAALALPVAPPGYRDDMLLCLGLRPASTGQLGAAAARLVAGVLPLVRPYADRVAEVAGPDLAAALADGRLDRYVAQLARAARRGGYAPQVPAPRAGQWVTVPVTDSSPSDADAGAVRPSRLDPALAARLRRTPDGLVAAVVRQHDTGEVLMVAWMDDEALHRTLTTGRATYWSRSRQEYWVKGATSGHHQYVRSVALDCDGDALLVSVDQVGAACHTGHRTCFFTELPVSGAGTQR
;
A
#
# COMPACT_ATOMS: atom_id res chain seq x y z
N MET A 1 -30.30 -0.82 19.95
CA MET A 1 -29.69 0.18 19.05
C MET A 1 -30.65 0.33 17.91
N ASP A 2 -31.49 1.35 17.96
CA ASP A 2 -32.47 1.61 16.91
C ASP A 2 -31.72 1.91 15.61
N HIS A 3 -31.91 1.03 14.62
CA HIS A 3 -31.47 1.30 13.27
C HIS A 3 -32.20 2.57 12.81
N ALA A 4 -31.46 3.64 12.53
CA ALA A 4 -32.03 4.78 11.83
C ALA A 4 -32.71 4.26 10.55
N PRO A 5 -33.89 4.79 10.18
CA PRO A 5 -34.54 4.34 8.96
C PRO A 5 -33.54 4.46 7.81
N LEU A 6 -33.43 3.40 7.00
CA LEU A 6 -32.78 3.49 5.70
C LEU A 6 -33.30 4.76 5.01
N LEU A 7 -32.43 5.52 4.34
CA LEU A 7 -32.85 6.65 3.49
C LEU A 7 -34.09 6.18 2.71
N ALA A 8 -35.23 6.76 3.06
CA ALA A 8 -36.54 6.30 2.65
C ALA A 8 -37.04 7.11 1.45
N GLY A 9 -38.09 6.60 0.80
CA GLY A 9 -38.67 7.26 -0.37
C GLY A 9 -37.82 7.09 -1.63
N THR A 10 -37.82 8.11 -2.49
CA THR A 10 -37.20 8.10 -3.82
C THR A 10 -35.70 8.42 -3.81
N PHE A 11 -35.06 8.61 -2.65
CA PHE A 11 -33.66 9.11 -2.58
C PHE A 11 -32.70 8.38 -3.51
N PHE A 12 -32.69 7.04 -3.51
CA PHE A 12 -31.78 6.27 -4.36
C PHE A 12 -32.13 6.37 -5.85
N ASP A 13 -33.43 6.47 -6.18
CA ASP A 13 -33.91 6.60 -7.55
C ASP A 13 -33.65 8.01 -8.11
N ASP A 14 -33.84 9.04 -7.27
CA ASP A 14 -33.52 10.43 -7.57
C ASP A 14 -32.02 10.62 -7.78
N TRP A 15 -31.20 10.00 -6.92
CA TRP A 15 -29.75 10.00 -7.09
C TRP A 15 -29.31 9.21 -8.33
N ALA A 16 -29.89 8.05 -8.61
CA ALA A 16 -29.59 7.32 -9.84
C ALA A 16 -29.92 8.17 -11.09
N THR A 17 -31.05 8.88 -11.07
CA THR A 17 -31.44 9.81 -12.14
C THR A 17 -30.45 10.97 -12.28
N ARG A 18 -30.14 11.64 -11.17
CA ARG A 18 -29.16 12.75 -11.13
C ARG A 18 -27.78 12.34 -11.63
N LEU A 19 -27.29 11.18 -11.21
CA LEU A 19 -25.98 10.68 -11.62
C LEU A 19 -25.94 10.31 -13.10
N ARG A 20 -27.03 9.80 -13.65
CA ARG A 20 -27.15 9.52 -15.08
C ARG A 20 -27.15 10.80 -15.92
N GLU A 21 -27.90 11.81 -15.50
CA GLU A 21 -28.04 13.08 -16.22
C GLU A 21 -26.80 13.97 -16.09
N GLY A 22 -26.11 13.91 -14.96
CA GLY A 22 -24.91 14.71 -14.69
C GLY A 22 -23.59 14.09 -15.14
N ALA A 23 -23.59 12.90 -15.73
CA ALA A 23 -22.37 12.21 -16.12
C ALA A 23 -21.76 12.78 -17.42
N GLU A 24 -20.44 12.94 -17.43
CA GLU A 24 -19.67 13.38 -18.61
C GLU A 24 -19.62 12.31 -19.72
N ARG A 25 -19.88 11.04 -19.35
CA ARG A 25 -19.83 9.87 -20.25
C ARG A 25 -21.14 9.10 -20.16
N PRO A 26 -21.54 8.39 -21.24
CA PRO A 26 -22.75 7.57 -21.22
C PRO A 26 -22.70 6.56 -20.05
N VAL A 27 -23.64 6.67 -19.12
CA VAL A 27 -23.76 5.74 -18.00
C VAL A 27 -24.42 4.47 -18.48
N VAL A 28 -23.83 3.33 -18.15
CA VAL A 28 -24.35 1.99 -18.48
C VAL A 28 -24.91 1.28 -17.25
N GLY A 29 -24.52 1.71 -16.05
CA GLY A 29 -25.01 1.15 -14.79
C GLY A 29 -24.72 2.00 -13.57
N ILE A 30 -25.57 1.90 -12.56
CA ILE A 30 -25.41 2.55 -11.26
C ILE A 30 -25.66 1.52 -10.17
N LEU A 31 -24.65 1.29 -9.34
CA LEU A 31 -24.69 0.33 -8.26
C LEU A 31 -24.53 1.02 -6.91
N LEU A 32 -25.36 0.63 -5.95
CA LEU A 32 -25.22 1.01 -4.55
C LEU A 32 -24.34 0.00 -3.82
N ARG A 33 -23.34 0.50 -3.09
CA ARG A 33 -22.35 -0.28 -2.31
C ARG A 33 -22.56 -0.05 -0.81
N GLY A 34 -21.60 -0.55 -0.03
CA GLY A 34 -21.47 -0.18 1.37
C GLY A 34 -22.58 -0.70 2.27
N SER A 35 -22.82 0.03 3.36
CA SER A 35 -23.75 -0.36 4.41
C SER A 35 -25.22 -0.31 3.95
N HIS A 36 -25.58 0.63 3.07
CA HIS A 36 -26.92 0.73 2.48
C HIS A 36 -27.24 -0.44 1.55
N ALA A 37 -26.29 -0.90 0.74
CA ALA A 37 -26.47 -2.11 -0.07
C ALA A 37 -26.75 -3.36 0.80
N ARG A 38 -26.07 -3.44 1.95
CA ARG A 38 -26.24 -4.54 2.93
C ARG A 38 -27.45 -4.39 3.85
N ARG A 39 -28.21 -3.29 3.75
CA ARG A 39 -29.29 -2.95 4.69
C ARG A 39 -28.84 -2.90 6.16
N ALA A 40 -27.60 -2.45 6.39
CA ALA A 40 -26.97 -2.34 7.70
C ALA A 40 -26.45 -0.90 7.95
N ALA A 41 -27.02 0.08 7.26
CA ALA A 41 -26.66 1.48 7.41
C ALA A 41 -27.09 2.01 8.79
N THR A 42 -26.34 3.01 9.25
CA THR A 42 -26.61 3.74 10.49
C THR A 42 -26.80 5.21 10.18
N ALA A 43 -27.14 5.98 11.20
CA ALA A 43 -27.30 7.42 11.13
C ALA A 43 -26.02 8.19 10.70
N HIS A 44 -24.86 7.52 10.68
CA HIS A 44 -23.56 8.09 10.30
C HIS A 44 -22.97 7.41 9.06
N SER A 45 -23.74 6.54 8.41
CA SER A 45 -23.29 5.86 7.21
C SER A 45 -23.30 6.81 6.01
N ASP A 46 -22.25 6.70 5.22
CA ASP A 46 -22.15 7.27 3.88
C ASP A 46 -22.94 6.42 2.87
N VAL A 47 -23.36 7.08 1.80
CA VAL A 47 -23.96 6.44 0.63
C VAL A 47 -22.90 6.30 -0.45
N ASP A 48 -22.59 5.06 -0.83
CA ASP A 48 -21.57 4.76 -1.83
C ASP A 48 -22.20 4.32 -3.15
N PHE A 49 -21.97 5.07 -4.22
CA PHE A 49 -22.35 4.70 -5.58
C PHE A 49 -21.12 4.34 -6.43
N ASP A 50 -21.17 3.19 -7.11
CA ASP A 50 -20.33 2.94 -8.29
C ASP A 50 -21.15 3.29 -9.55
N VAL A 51 -20.64 4.21 -10.36
CA VAL A 51 -21.23 4.59 -11.66
C VAL A 51 -20.37 3.96 -12.75
N LEU A 52 -20.97 3.05 -13.50
CA LEU A 52 -20.32 2.42 -14.64
C LEU A 52 -20.63 3.22 -15.89
N VAL A 53 -19.60 3.67 -16.58
CA VAL A 53 -19.72 4.39 -17.85
C VAL A 53 -19.25 3.53 -19.01
N ALA A 54 -19.78 3.81 -20.19
CA ALA A 54 -19.34 3.18 -21.42
C ALA A 54 -17.85 3.43 -21.64
N ASP A 55 -17.21 2.37 -22.08
CA ASP A 55 -15.89 2.34 -22.64
C ASP A 55 -15.80 3.33 -23.84
N ASP A 56 -14.84 4.26 -23.84
CA ASP A 56 -14.72 5.30 -24.89
C ASP A 56 -14.06 4.71 -26.14
N ASP A 57 -14.82 4.35 -27.19
CA ASP A 57 -14.32 3.72 -28.44
C ASP A 57 -13.48 4.67 -29.30
N ARG A 58 -13.17 5.88 -28.82
CA ARG A 58 -12.30 6.81 -29.52
C ARG A 58 -10.89 6.22 -29.67
N PRO A 59 -10.37 6.10 -30.91
CA PRO A 59 -8.99 5.69 -31.11
C PRO A 59 -8.06 6.71 -30.45
N ALA A 60 -7.00 6.22 -29.80
CA ALA A 60 -5.92 7.07 -29.32
C ALA A 60 -5.41 7.93 -30.49
N PRO A 61 -5.07 9.22 -30.28
CA PRO A 61 -4.46 10.04 -31.32
C PRO A 61 -3.22 9.32 -31.86
N PRO A 62 -2.98 9.32 -33.18
CA PRO A 62 -1.89 8.55 -33.77
C PRO A 62 -0.55 9.03 -33.20
N THR A 63 0.08 8.20 -32.38
CA THR A 63 1.49 8.37 -31.99
C THR A 63 2.33 8.03 -33.20
N SER A 64 3.08 8.99 -33.72
CA SER A 64 4.01 8.78 -34.83
C SER A 64 5.07 7.75 -34.45
N GLY A 65 5.03 6.59 -35.11
CA GLY A 65 6.19 5.71 -35.28
C GLY A 65 6.38 4.63 -34.21
N THR A 66 5.54 3.58 -34.21
CA THR A 66 6.01 2.22 -33.94
C THR A 66 4.98 1.19 -34.42
N THR A 67 5.40 0.25 -35.27
CA THR A 67 4.60 -0.90 -35.70
C THR A 67 4.46 -1.89 -34.55
N GLY A 68 3.40 -1.74 -33.77
CA GLY A 68 2.98 -2.67 -32.73
C GLY A 68 1.56 -2.33 -32.32
N TRP A 69 0.64 -3.29 -32.38
CA TRP A 69 -0.76 -3.09 -32.04
C TRP A 69 -0.91 -2.86 -30.53
N SER A 70 -0.69 -1.63 -30.07
CA SER A 70 -1.10 -1.20 -28.74
C SER A 70 -2.54 -0.68 -28.85
N THR A 71 -3.49 -1.43 -28.31
CA THR A 71 -4.84 -0.94 -28.02
C THR A 71 -4.79 -0.07 -26.76
N GLY A 72 -4.01 1.02 -26.82
CA GLY A 72 -3.76 1.93 -25.71
C GLY A 72 -4.99 2.78 -25.40
N ARG A 73 -5.97 2.20 -24.71
CA ARG A 73 -7.12 2.92 -24.15
C ARG A 73 -6.74 3.45 -22.76
N THR A 74 -6.94 4.73 -22.49
CA THR A 74 -6.73 5.28 -21.14
C THR A 74 -7.92 4.92 -20.23
N PRO A 75 -7.69 4.24 -19.10
CA PRO A 75 -8.71 3.98 -18.08
C PRO A 75 -9.39 5.27 -17.62
N TYR A 76 -10.72 5.28 -17.53
CA TYR A 76 -11.48 6.36 -16.93
C TYR A 76 -11.81 6.02 -15.48
N ALA A 77 -11.40 6.92 -14.58
CA ALA A 77 -11.79 6.86 -13.18
C ALA A 77 -11.96 8.28 -12.65
N ALA A 78 -13.16 8.58 -12.14
CA ALA A 78 -13.47 9.83 -11.46
C ALA A 78 -14.06 9.54 -10.07
N ARG A 79 -13.80 10.43 -9.12
CA ARG A 79 -14.42 10.39 -7.79
C ARG A 79 -15.01 11.74 -7.47
N GLN A 80 -16.24 11.73 -7.00
CA GLN A 80 -16.96 12.90 -6.53
C GLN A 80 -17.55 12.61 -5.15
N ALA A 81 -17.67 13.65 -4.35
CA ALA A 81 -18.25 13.58 -3.02
C ALA A 81 -19.23 14.74 -2.83
N TYR A 82 -20.33 14.46 -2.15
CA TYR A 82 -21.37 15.44 -1.87
C TYR A 82 -21.75 15.37 -0.39
N LEU A 83 -22.13 16.53 0.16
CA LEU A 83 -22.85 16.63 1.42
C LEU A 83 -24.26 17.08 1.09
N VAL A 84 -25.24 16.28 1.51
CA VAL A 84 -26.65 16.49 1.16
C VAL A 84 -27.45 16.55 2.43
N GLU A 85 -28.37 17.51 2.53
CA GLU A 85 -29.28 17.59 3.65
C GLU A 85 -30.51 16.71 3.38
N VAL A 86 -30.78 15.77 4.29
CA VAL A 86 -31.95 14.88 4.26
C VAL A 86 -32.57 14.91 5.65
N ASP A 87 -33.84 15.31 5.75
CA ASP A 87 -34.59 15.42 7.01
C ASP A 87 -33.82 16.19 8.10
N GLY A 88 -33.19 17.32 7.71
CA GLY A 88 -32.41 18.18 8.62
C GLY A 88 -31.04 17.61 9.02
N ARG A 89 -30.53 16.59 8.32
CA ARG A 89 -29.23 15.96 8.59
C ARG A 89 -28.35 15.94 7.36
N LEU A 90 -27.06 16.22 7.55
CA LEU A 90 -26.06 16.05 6.50
C LEU A 90 -25.72 14.57 6.30
N VAL A 91 -25.81 14.13 5.05
CA VAL A 91 -25.45 12.80 4.57
C VAL A 91 -24.31 12.95 3.59
N HIS A 92 -23.24 12.17 3.78
CA HIS A 92 -22.14 12.09 2.84
C HIS A 92 -22.47 11.09 1.72
N VAL A 93 -22.39 11.53 0.47
CA VAL A 93 -22.57 10.70 -0.72
C VAL A 93 -21.25 10.63 -1.48
N SER A 94 -20.70 9.43 -1.62
CA SER A 94 -19.51 9.15 -2.41
C SER A 94 -19.89 8.51 -3.74
N VAL A 95 -19.36 9.05 -4.83
CA VAL A 95 -19.59 8.56 -6.18
C VAL A 95 -18.27 8.21 -6.81
N ALA A 96 -18.12 6.96 -7.23
CA ALA A 96 -16.97 6.49 -8.00
C ALA A 96 -17.41 6.10 -9.41
N ALA A 97 -17.08 6.94 -10.39
CA ALA A 97 -17.34 6.64 -11.80
C ALA A 97 -16.14 5.95 -12.44
N ARG A 98 -16.37 4.85 -13.18
CA ARG A 98 -15.33 4.12 -13.92
C ARG A 98 -15.88 3.54 -15.21
N ASP A 99 -15.02 3.39 -16.22
CA ASP A 99 -15.36 2.52 -17.34
C ASP A 99 -15.51 1.06 -16.88
N VAL A 100 -16.31 0.30 -17.62
CA VAL A 100 -16.69 -1.07 -17.22
C VAL A 100 -15.45 -1.96 -17.14
N ARG A 101 -14.52 -1.83 -18.08
CA ARG A 101 -13.30 -2.66 -18.11
C ARG A 101 -12.45 -2.43 -16.86
N SER A 102 -12.16 -1.18 -16.51
CA SER A 102 -11.43 -0.81 -15.30
C SER A 102 -12.14 -1.26 -14.02
N TRP A 103 -13.48 -1.27 -14.04
CA TRP A 103 -14.26 -1.80 -12.92
C TRP A 103 -14.10 -3.32 -12.79
N VAL A 104 -14.17 -4.07 -13.90
CA VAL A 104 -13.93 -5.53 -13.91
C VAL A 104 -12.50 -5.86 -13.50
N ASP A 105 -11.50 -5.16 -14.04
CA ASP A 105 -10.09 -5.36 -13.71
C ASP A 105 -9.86 -5.17 -12.20
N ARG A 106 -10.48 -4.15 -11.61
CA ARG A 106 -10.42 -3.91 -10.15
C ARG A 106 -11.10 -5.01 -9.33
N LEU A 107 -12.18 -5.62 -9.82
CA LEU A 107 -12.79 -6.77 -9.15
C LEU A 107 -11.88 -8.01 -9.20
N GLY A 108 -11.00 -8.08 -10.19
CA GLY A 108 -9.94 -9.07 -10.29
C GLY A 108 -8.80 -8.90 -9.28
N GLU A 109 -8.74 -7.77 -8.58
CA GLU A 109 -7.68 -7.48 -7.59
C GLU A 109 -8.14 -7.74 -6.15
N PRO A 110 -7.25 -8.24 -5.26
CA PRO A 110 -7.55 -8.39 -3.85
C PRO A 110 -7.95 -7.08 -3.16
N ALA A 111 -8.82 -7.17 -2.16
CA ALA A 111 -9.21 -6.01 -1.36
C ALA A 111 -8.18 -5.70 -0.26
N ASP A 112 -7.61 -4.50 -0.30
CA ASP A 112 -6.63 -3.98 0.69
C ASP A 112 -7.14 -4.01 2.14
N TRP A 113 -8.44 -3.80 2.35
CA TRP A 113 -9.07 -3.78 3.67
C TRP A 113 -9.41 -5.17 4.22
N ALA A 114 -9.23 -6.23 3.44
CA ALA A 114 -9.74 -7.56 3.76
C ALA A 114 -8.71 -8.48 4.43
N PHE A 115 -7.53 -7.97 4.82
CA PHE A 115 -6.44 -8.76 5.43
C PHE A 115 -6.02 -9.95 4.55
N GLY A 116 -6.12 -9.79 3.21
CA GLY A 116 -5.86 -10.85 2.24
C GLY A 116 -6.93 -11.93 2.13
N LEU A 117 -8.05 -11.81 2.84
CA LEU A 117 -9.20 -12.70 2.71
C LEU A 117 -10.04 -12.34 1.47
N PRO A 118 -10.63 -13.34 0.79
CA PRO A 118 -11.50 -13.10 -0.35
C PRO A 118 -12.81 -12.42 0.05
N VAL A 119 -13.28 -11.50 -0.80
CA VAL A 119 -14.47 -10.68 -0.54
C VAL A 119 -15.67 -11.19 -1.31
N THR A 120 -16.84 -11.13 -0.69
CA THR A 120 -18.15 -11.34 -1.32
C THR A 120 -19.11 -10.28 -0.79
N ALA A 121 -19.00 -9.06 -1.30
CA ALA A 121 -19.71 -7.91 -0.77
C ALA A 121 -21.06 -7.73 -1.49
N PRO A 122 -22.20 -7.65 -0.78
CA PRO A 122 -23.48 -7.32 -1.41
C PRO A 122 -23.43 -5.99 -2.15
N VAL A 123 -24.11 -5.95 -3.28
CA VAL A 123 -24.31 -4.76 -4.10
C VAL A 123 -25.78 -4.71 -4.51
N ARG A 124 -26.30 -3.51 -4.75
CA ARG A 124 -27.65 -3.34 -5.28
C ARG A 124 -27.57 -2.58 -6.59
N LEU A 125 -28.03 -3.19 -7.69
CA LEU A 125 -28.22 -2.48 -8.94
C LEU A 125 -29.41 -1.52 -8.77
N LEU A 126 -29.18 -0.23 -8.99
CA LEU A 126 -30.24 0.79 -8.96
C LEU A 126 -30.74 1.09 -10.36
N TRP A 127 -29.83 1.12 -11.33
CA TRP A 127 -30.16 1.37 -12.72
C TRP A 127 -29.15 0.70 -13.64
N ALA A 128 -29.60 0.25 -14.81
CA ALA A 128 -28.74 -0.24 -15.88
C ALA A 128 -29.39 0.05 -17.24
N GLU A 129 -28.56 0.30 -18.23
CA GLU A 129 -28.98 0.23 -19.63
C GLU A 129 -29.43 -1.21 -19.98
N GLU A 130 -30.45 -1.36 -20.81
CA GLU A 130 -31.08 -2.65 -21.13
C GLU A 130 -30.07 -3.71 -21.61
N GLY A 131 -29.14 -3.33 -22.50
CA GLY A 131 -28.10 -4.23 -23.02
C GLY A 131 -27.05 -4.63 -21.98
N TRP A 132 -26.85 -3.83 -20.93
CA TRP A 132 -25.86 -4.07 -19.89
C TRP A 132 -26.41 -4.81 -18.68
N ARG A 133 -27.71 -4.69 -18.40
CA ARG A 133 -28.33 -5.26 -17.20
C ARG A 133 -27.96 -6.73 -16.95
N PRO A 134 -28.01 -7.66 -17.93
CA PRO A 134 -27.63 -9.06 -17.70
C PRO A 134 -26.15 -9.26 -17.29
N ARG A 135 -25.29 -8.29 -17.57
CA ARG A 135 -23.84 -8.34 -17.31
C ARG A 135 -23.45 -7.73 -15.95
N ILE A 136 -24.26 -6.82 -15.43
CA ILE A 136 -23.93 -6.03 -14.23
C ILE A 136 -24.95 -6.15 -13.09
N ASP A 137 -26.10 -6.81 -13.32
CA ASP A 137 -27.06 -7.17 -12.28
C ASP A 137 -26.53 -8.34 -11.44
N LEU A 138 -25.50 -8.03 -10.65
CA LEU A 138 -24.82 -8.96 -9.78
C LEU A 138 -25.37 -8.79 -8.36
N PRO A 139 -25.76 -9.86 -7.65
CA PRO A 139 -26.20 -9.75 -6.25
C PRO A 139 -25.04 -9.47 -5.27
N VAL A 140 -23.81 -9.83 -5.68
CA VAL A 140 -22.59 -9.66 -4.90
C VAL A 140 -21.42 -9.31 -5.81
N LEU A 141 -20.46 -8.57 -5.27
CA LEU A 141 -19.18 -8.32 -5.89
C LEU A 141 -18.10 -9.15 -5.20
N CYS A 142 -17.44 -9.97 -6.00
CA CYS A 142 -16.39 -10.86 -5.56
C CYS A 142 -15.03 -10.21 -5.85
N GLN A 143 -14.13 -10.28 -4.87
CA GLN A 143 -12.71 -10.00 -5.09
C GLN A 143 -11.90 -11.19 -4.59
N PRO A 144 -10.82 -11.56 -5.30
CA PRO A 144 -10.03 -12.71 -4.91
C PRO A 144 -9.29 -12.47 -3.59
N ALA A 145 -8.79 -13.56 -3.02
CA ALA A 145 -7.87 -13.50 -1.90
C ALA A 145 -6.51 -12.99 -2.38
N ASP A 146 -5.77 -12.32 -1.49
CA ASP A 146 -4.38 -11.96 -1.77
C ASP A 146 -3.49 -13.21 -1.78
N GLN A 147 -2.32 -13.14 -2.40
CA GLN A 147 -1.34 -14.22 -2.39
C GLN A 147 -0.91 -14.57 -0.94
N PRO A 148 -0.58 -15.84 -0.62
CA PRO A 148 -0.12 -16.22 0.71
C PRO A 148 1.27 -15.64 0.99
N ARG A 149 1.32 -14.53 1.73
CA ARG A 149 2.54 -13.75 1.99
C ARG A 149 3.44 -14.34 3.09
N LEU A 150 3.81 -15.61 2.96
CA LEU A 150 4.61 -16.30 3.98
C LEU A 150 6.01 -15.70 4.12
N GLU A 151 6.65 -15.35 3.02
CA GLU A 151 7.96 -14.68 3.02
C GLU A 151 7.89 -13.37 3.81
N GLU A 152 6.95 -12.49 3.45
CA GLU A 152 6.76 -11.19 4.11
C GLU A 152 6.43 -11.34 5.60
N LEU A 153 5.63 -12.35 5.97
CA LEU A 153 5.31 -12.67 7.36
C LEU A 153 6.58 -13.01 8.16
N VAL A 154 7.45 -13.86 7.63
CA VAL A 154 8.70 -14.28 8.27
C VAL A 154 9.71 -13.14 8.30
N ALA A 155 9.85 -12.40 7.20
CA ALA A 155 10.71 -11.22 7.14
C ALA A 155 10.29 -10.16 8.17
N THR A 156 8.99 -9.96 8.36
CA THR A 156 8.46 -9.01 9.34
C THR A 156 8.71 -9.45 10.79
N LEU A 157 8.73 -10.77 11.08
CA LEU A 157 9.22 -11.24 12.38
C LEU A 157 10.70 -10.91 12.60
N GLY A 158 11.50 -10.96 11.54
CA GLY A 158 12.89 -10.49 11.56
C GLY A 158 12.99 -9.01 11.95
N LYS A 159 12.12 -8.15 11.40
CA LYS A 159 12.01 -6.73 11.77
C LYS A 159 11.63 -6.55 13.25
N VAL A 160 10.66 -7.32 13.74
CA VAL A 160 10.29 -7.31 15.17
C VAL A 160 11.50 -7.69 16.05
N ALA A 161 12.22 -8.75 15.70
CA ALA A 161 13.39 -9.20 16.44
C ALA A 161 14.54 -8.16 16.42
N GLY A 162 14.82 -7.58 15.25
CA GLY A 162 15.81 -6.52 15.10
C GLY A 162 15.47 -5.28 15.93
N ALA A 163 14.22 -4.81 15.87
CA ALA A 163 13.76 -3.68 16.66
C ALA A 163 13.80 -3.98 18.18
N ARG A 164 13.52 -5.23 18.62
CA ARG A 164 13.68 -5.63 20.03
C ARG A 164 15.14 -5.57 20.48
N ALA A 165 16.06 -6.02 19.64
CA ALA A 165 17.49 -6.03 19.96
C ALA A 165 18.07 -4.60 20.04
N ALA A 166 17.53 -3.66 19.26
CA ALA A 166 17.91 -2.25 19.27
C ALA A 166 17.15 -1.40 20.31
N ASP A 167 16.29 -2.01 21.12
CA ASP A 167 15.35 -1.33 22.03
C ASP A 167 14.47 -0.25 21.36
N ASP A 168 14.20 -0.42 20.06
CA ASP A 168 13.31 0.46 19.29
C ASP A 168 11.85 0.12 19.60
N HIS A 169 11.28 0.84 20.56
CA HIS A 169 9.90 0.64 20.98
C HIS A 169 8.87 0.86 19.87
N LEU A 170 9.10 1.81 18.96
CA LEU A 170 8.17 2.13 17.88
C LEU A 170 8.27 1.11 16.76
N GLY A 171 9.49 0.73 16.36
CA GLY A 171 9.72 -0.29 15.35
C GLY A 171 9.12 -1.64 15.74
N VAL A 172 9.21 -2.04 17.02
CA VAL A 172 8.57 -3.28 17.50
C VAL A 172 7.05 -3.22 17.34
N ARG A 173 6.43 -2.09 17.67
CA ARG A 173 4.97 -1.93 17.57
C ARG A 173 4.50 -1.92 16.13
N LEU A 174 5.19 -1.18 15.26
CA LEU A 174 4.88 -1.09 13.84
C LEU A 174 5.01 -2.45 13.17
N ALA A 175 6.17 -3.10 13.32
CA ALA A 175 6.42 -4.41 12.72
C ALA A 175 5.50 -5.50 13.28
N ALA A 176 5.14 -5.46 14.57
CA ALA A 176 4.17 -6.40 15.13
C ALA A 176 2.77 -6.21 14.52
N ALA A 177 2.34 -4.95 14.30
CA ALA A 177 1.05 -4.65 13.69
C ALA A 177 1.00 -5.11 12.23
N ASP A 178 2.08 -4.89 11.47
CA ASP A 178 2.20 -5.36 10.08
C ASP A 178 2.17 -6.89 10.01
N LEU A 179 2.93 -7.56 10.89
CA LEU A 179 2.94 -9.03 10.99
C LEU A 179 1.55 -9.59 11.26
N ALA A 180 0.81 -9.00 12.20
CA ALA A 180 -0.55 -9.44 12.50
C ALA A 180 -1.51 -9.23 11.32
N ARG A 181 -1.33 -8.18 10.52
CA ARG A 181 -2.12 -7.94 9.29
C ARG A 181 -1.83 -8.97 8.19
N LEU A 182 -0.64 -9.54 8.16
CA LEU A 182 -0.23 -10.57 7.20
C LEU A 182 -0.72 -11.97 7.59
N CYS A 183 -0.94 -12.27 8.88
CA CYS A 183 -1.35 -13.61 9.32
C CYS A 183 -2.55 -14.20 8.55
N PRO A 184 -3.66 -13.46 8.31
CA PRO A 184 -4.83 -14.03 7.65
C PRO A 184 -4.58 -14.37 6.17
N SER A 185 -3.73 -13.64 5.46
CA SER A 185 -3.40 -13.94 4.05
C SER A 185 -2.66 -15.28 3.90
N VAL A 186 -1.88 -15.66 4.91
CA VAL A 186 -1.17 -16.95 4.96
C VAL A 186 -2.09 -18.07 5.46
N LEU A 187 -2.79 -17.84 6.58
CA LEU A 187 -3.69 -18.83 7.19
C LEU A 187 -4.92 -19.16 6.32
N ARG A 188 -5.26 -18.34 5.32
CA ARG A 188 -6.33 -18.66 4.38
C ARG A 188 -6.13 -19.99 3.66
N LEU A 189 -4.88 -20.45 3.49
CA LEU A 189 -4.59 -21.75 2.88
C LEU A 189 -5.26 -22.88 3.66
N ALA A 190 -5.25 -22.79 4.99
CA ALA A 190 -5.93 -23.70 5.91
C ALA A 190 -7.40 -23.33 6.18
N ASN A 191 -7.87 -22.18 5.67
CA ASN A 191 -9.22 -21.66 5.87
C ASN A 191 -9.91 -21.26 4.53
N PRO A 192 -9.98 -22.17 3.54
CA PRO A 192 -10.38 -21.83 2.17
C PRO A 192 -11.84 -21.38 2.02
N SER A 193 -12.70 -21.65 3.01
CA SER A 193 -14.12 -21.30 3.00
C SER A 193 -14.43 -19.90 3.56
N VAL A 194 -13.47 -19.25 4.22
CA VAL A 194 -13.71 -17.94 4.84
C VAL A 194 -13.84 -16.88 3.75
N ARG A 195 -14.97 -16.17 3.74
CA ARG A 195 -15.28 -15.05 2.85
C ARG A 195 -15.76 -13.87 3.69
N VAL A 196 -15.47 -12.65 3.26
CA VAL A 196 -15.78 -11.44 4.04
C VAL A 196 -16.63 -10.46 3.23
N VAL A 197 -17.57 -9.80 3.90
CA VAL A 197 -18.59 -8.97 3.22
C VAL A 197 -18.46 -7.46 3.52
N SER A 198 -17.59 -7.11 4.49
CA SER A 198 -17.33 -5.74 4.93
C SER A 198 -16.00 -5.67 5.68
N ARG A 199 -15.45 -4.46 5.84
CA ARG A 199 -14.23 -4.23 6.62
C ARG A 199 -14.33 -4.74 8.07
N ARG A 200 -15.48 -4.53 8.73
CA ARG A 200 -15.69 -5.02 10.10
C ARG A 200 -15.79 -6.54 10.16
N ALA A 201 -16.46 -7.17 9.19
CA ALA A 201 -16.51 -8.62 9.08
C ALA A 201 -15.12 -9.21 8.78
N ALA A 202 -14.33 -8.56 7.93
CA ALA A 202 -12.97 -8.97 7.64
C ALA A 202 -12.07 -8.92 8.88
N PHE A 203 -12.18 -7.83 9.64
CA PHE A 203 -11.45 -7.72 10.90
C PHE A 203 -11.88 -8.79 11.92
N ALA A 204 -13.18 -9.05 12.06
CA ALA A 204 -13.68 -10.10 12.95
C ALA A 204 -13.21 -11.50 12.51
N ALA A 205 -13.26 -11.80 11.21
CA ALA A 205 -12.79 -13.06 10.64
C ALA A 205 -11.28 -13.23 10.81
N ALA A 206 -10.49 -12.17 10.59
CA ALA A 206 -9.05 -12.16 10.80
C ALA A 206 -8.67 -12.47 12.26
N LEU A 207 -9.51 -12.15 13.25
CA LEU A 207 -9.27 -12.47 14.66
C LEU A 207 -9.78 -13.86 15.08
N ALA A 208 -10.54 -14.54 14.23
CA ALA A 208 -11.30 -15.74 14.59
C ALA A 208 -11.36 -16.74 13.42
N LEU A 209 -10.22 -16.97 12.76
CA LEU A 209 -10.11 -18.01 11.73
C LEU A 209 -10.37 -19.39 12.35
N PRO A 210 -11.19 -20.25 11.73
CA PRO A 210 -11.50 -21.59 12.25
C PRO A 210 -10.28 -22.45 12.55
N VAL A 211 -9.28 -22.41 11.66
CA VAL A 211 -7.99 -23.07 11.82
C VAL A 211 -6.95 -21.99 12.10
N ALA A 212 -6.53 -21.90 13.37
CA ALA A 212 -5.57 -20.91 13.83
C ALA A 212 -4.71 -21.46 14.97
N PRO A 213 -3.52 -20.86 15.22
CA PRO A 213 -2.67 -21.24 16.34
C PRO A 213 -3.36 -21.10 17.71
N PRO A 214 -2.92 -21.86 18.74
CA PRO A 214 -3.34 -21.62 20.11
C PRO A 214 -3.04 -20.17 20.56
N GLY A 215 -4.02 -19.51 21.18
CA GLY A 215 -3.87 -18.11 21.64
C GLY A 215 -3.88 -17.06 20.51
N TYR A 216 -4.13 -17.46 19.25
CA TYR A 216 -4.05 -16.59 18.07
C TYR A 216 -4.79 -15.26 18.25
N ARG A 217 -6.04 -15.28 18.72
CA ARG A 217 -6.84 -14.08 18.91
C ARG A 217 -6.18 -13.07 19.85
N ASP A 218 -5.64 -13.55 20.97
CA ASP A 218 -5.03 -12.67 21.97
C ASP A 218 -3.71 -12.09 21.45
N ASP A 219 -2.90 -12.91 20.79
CA ASP A 219 -1.65 -12.46 20.18
C ASP A 219 -1.89 -11.46 19.04
N MET A 220 -2.92 -11.68 18.21
CA MET A 220 -3.35 -10.71 17.19
C MET A 220 -3.77 -9.37 17.83
N LEU A 221 -4.57 -9.40 18.91
CA LEU A 221 -5.01 -8.18 19.59
C LEU A 221 -3.85 -7.39 20.21
N LEU A 222 -2.85 -8.09 20.77
CA LEU A 222 -1.63 -7.45 21.26
C LEU A 222 -0.85 -6.83 20.10
N CYS A 223 -0.51 -7.61 19.07
CA CYS A 223 0.29 -7.17 17.94
C CYS A 223 -0.35 -6.02 17.14
N LEU A 224 -1.68 -6.03 16.98
CA LEU A 224 -2.44 -4.95 16.33
C LEU A 224 -2.54 -3.67 17.18
N GLY A 225 -2.04 -3.69 18.43
CA GLY A 225 -2.11 -2.54 19.35
C GLY A 225 -3.49 -2.30 19.94
N LEU A 226 -4.39 -3.29 19.87
CA LEU A 226 -5.74 -3.22 20.43
C LEU A 226 -5.81 -3.64 21.90
N ARG A 227 -4.71 -4.17 22.43
CA ARG A 227 -4.47 -4.37 23.85
C ARG A 227 -3.12 -3.80 24.24
N PRO A 228 -3.00 -3.21 25.44
CA PRO A 228 -1.72 -2.73 25.94
C PRO A 228 -0.75 -3.90 26.12
N ALA A 229 0.50 -3.68 25.73
CA ALA A 229 1.56 -4.66 25.82
C ALA A 229 2.91 -3.96 25.93
N SER A 230 3.80 -4.52 26.74
CA SER A 230 5.24 -4.22 26.68
C SER A 230 5.81 -4.70 25.35
N THR A 231 6.95 -4.13 24.97
CA THR A 231 7.57 -4.49 23.69
C THR A 231 8.08 -5.95 23.74
N GLY A 232 8.42 -6.49 24.92
CA GLY A 232 8.74 -7.90 25.13
C GLY A 232 7.55 -8.83 24.92
N GLN A 233 6.36 -8.47 25.43
CA GLN A 233 5.11 -9.17 25.12
C GLN A 233 4.80 -9.10 23.61
N LEU A 234 5.07 -7.93 22.99
CA LEU A 234 5.24 -7.66 21.56
C LEU A 234 5.88 -8.82 20.78
N GLY A 235 7.18 -8.95 21.00
CA GLY A 235 8.01 -9.93 20.31
C GLY A 235 7.61 -11.37 20.60
N ALA A 236 7.17 -11.67 21.82
CA ALA A 236 6.72 -13.00 22.19
C ALA A 236 5.42 -13.40 21.45
N ALA A 237 4.46 -12.48 21.36
CA ALA A 237 3.21 -12.69 20.62
C ALA A 237 3.47 -12.87 19.11
N ALA A 238 4.27 -11.98 18.52
CA ALA A 238 4.67 -12.08 17.11
C ALA A 238 5.35 -13.42 16.79
N ALA A 239 6.27 -13.87 17.65
CA ALA A 239 6.93 -15.15 17.50
C ALA A 239 5.97 -16.35 17.60
N ARG A 240 5.02 -16.33 18.54
CA ARG A 240 3.99 -17.37 18.68
C ARG A 240 3.07 -17.44 17.46
N LEU A 241 2.66 -16.28 16.92
CA LEU A 241 1.86 -16.23 15.70
C LEU A 241 2.56 -16.94 14.56
N VAL A 242 3.79 -16.53 14.22
CA VAL A 242 4.51 -17.12 13.08
C VAL A 242 4.82 -18.60 13.31
N ALA A 243 5.36 -18.96 14.48
CA ALA A 243 5.69 -20.34 14.80
C ALA A 243 4.46 -21.27 14.78
N GLY A 244 3.29 -20.77 15.18
CA GLY A 244 2.04 -21.51 15.11
C GLY A 244 1.45 -21.59 13.71
N VAL A 245 1.68 -20.59 12.84
CA VAL A 245 1.19 -20.58 11.46
C VAL A 245 1.92 -21.63 10.61
N LEU A 246 3.24 -21.77 10.75
CA LEU A 246 4.06 -22.67 9.92
C LEU A 246 3.51 -24.11 9.82
N PRO A 247 3.23 -24.84 10.93
CA PRO A 247 2.71 -26.21 10.83
C PRO A 247 1.33 -26.29 10.18
N LEU A 248 0.48 -25.26 10.31
CA LEU A 248 -0.86 -25.24 9.72
C LEU A 248 -0.82 -25.06 8.20
N VAL A 249 0.21 -24.39 7.68
CA VAL A 249 0.34 -24.12 6.24
C VAL A 249 1.33 -25.04 5.52
N ARG A 250 2.11 -25.84 6.26
CA ARG A 250 3.06 -26.83 5.70
C ARG A 250 2.43 -27.80 4.68
N PRO A 251 1.20 -28.33 4.88
CA PRO A 251 0.57 -29.18 3.87
C PRO A 251 0.31 -28.50 2.52
N TYR A 252 0.43 -27.17 2.46
CA TYR A 252 0.20 -26.34 1.28
C TYR A 252 1.50 -25.75 0.71
N ALA A 253 2.65 -26.40 0.94
CA ALA A 253 3.95 -25.94 0.46
C ALA A 253 3.98 -25.69 -1.06
N ASP A 254 3.27 -26.49 -1.86
CA ASP A 254 3.17 -26.27 -3.31
C ASP A 254 2.51 -24.93 -3.65
N ARG A 255 1.47 -24.54 -2.90
CA ARG A 255 0.80 -23.23 -3.07
C ARG A 255 1.67 -22.08 -2.60
N VAL A 256 2.57 -22.33 -1.65
CA VAL A 256 3.61 -21.36 -1.25
C VAL A 256 4.66 -21.22 -2.36
N ALA A 257 5.05 -22.32 -3.01
CA ALA A 257 6.05 -22.33 -4.08
C ALA A 257 5.61 -21.50 -5.29
N GLU A 258 4.32 -21.51 -5.63
CA GLU A 258 3.73 -20.69 -6.70
C GLU A 258 3.96 -19.18 -6.53
N VAL A 259 4.18 -18.72 -5.29
CA VAL A 259 4.28 -17.29 -4.94
C VAL A 259 5.66 -16.89 -4.46
N ALA A 260 6.23 -17.66 -3.55
CA ALA A 260 7.50 -17.34 -2.88
C ALA A 260 8.68 -18.19 -3.38
N GLY A 261 8.46 -19.02 -4.40
CA GLY A 261 9.48 -19.87 -5.01
C GLY A 261 9.73 -21.19 -4.28
N PRO A 262 10.43 -22.12 -4.94
CA PRO A 262 10.62 -23.49 -4.45
C PRO A 262 11.47 -23.58 -3.18
N ASP A 263 12.42 -22.65 -3.00
CA ASP A 263 13.35 -22.70 -1.86
C ASP A 263 12.64 -22.47 -0.52
N LEU A 264 11.72 -21.50 -0.46
CA LEU A 264 10.95 -21.24 0.76
C LEU A 264 9.98 -22.38 1.05
N ALA A 265 9.36 -22.95 0.03
CA ALA A 265 8.50 -24.11 0.16
C ALA A 265 9.26 -25.34 0.68
N ALA A 266 10.46 -25.60 0.16
CA ALA A 266 11.34 -26.65 0.65
C ALA A 266 11.75 -26.40 2.12
N ALA A 267 12.13 -25.16 2.46
CA ALA A 267 12.47 -24.79 3.84
C ALA A 267 11.29 -24.92 4.82
N LEU A 268 10.06 -24.67 4.35
CA LEU A 268 8.83 -24.93 5.10
C LEU A 268 8.60 -26.43 5.28
N ALA A 269 8.82 -27.25 4.25
CA ALA A 269 8.62 -28.69 4.31
C ALA A 269 9.65 -29.38 5.22
N ASP A 270 10.94 -29.08 5.04
CA ASP A 270 12.07 -29.73 5.71
C ASP A 270 12.37 -29.19 7.13
N GLY A 271 11.66 -28.15 7.55
CA GLY A 271 11.77 -27.57 8.90
C GLY A 271 12.91 -26.58 9.11
N ARG A 272 13.64 -26.18 8.06
CA ARG A 272 14.58 -25.04 8.13
C ARG A 272 13.87 -23.77 8.56
N LEU A 273 12.64 -23.54 8.09
CA LEU A 273 11.88 -22.34 8.44
C LEU A 273 11.53 -22.30 9.94
N ASP A 274 11.17 -23.44 10.54
CA ASP A 274 10.93 -23.54 12.00
C ASP A 274 12.19 -23.20 12.80
N ARG A 275 13.35 -23.70 12.38
CA ARG A 275 14.64 -23.39 13.02
C ARG A 275 14.97 -21.91 12.92
N TYR A 276 14.75 -21.30 11.75
CA TYR A 276 14.96 -19.88 11.54
C TYR A 276 14.03 -19.03 12.40
N VAL A 277 12.73 -19.34 12.43
CA VAL A 277 11.76 -18.66 13.30
C VAL A 277 12.11 -18.83 14.78
N ALA A 278 12.58 -20.01 15.21
CA ALA A 278 13.04 -20.23 16.57
C ALA A 278 14.30 -19.42 16.93
N GLN A 279 15.19 -19.14 15.96
CA GLN A 279 16.32 -18.23 16.13
C GLN A 279 15.83 -16.79 16.33
N LEU A 280 14.92 -16.30 15.49
CA LEU A 280 14.33 -14.96 15.61
C LEU A 280 13.55 -14.79 16.92
N ALA A 281 12.79 -15.81 17.33
CA ALA A 281 12.03 -15.81 18.58
C ALA A 281 12.94 -15.69 19.81
N ARG A 282 14.15 -16.26 19.77
CA ARG A 282 15.14 -16.11 20.84
C ARG A 282 15.72 -14.70 20.88
N ALA A 283 16.02 -14.11 19.72
CA ALA A 283 16.47 -12.73 19.62
C ALA A 283 15.39 -11.75 20.14
N ALA A 284 14.12 -11.96 19.77
CA ALA A 284 13.01 -11.14 20.25
C ALA A 284 12.81 -11.21 21.79
N ARG A 285 13.25 -12.27 22.47
CA ARG A 285 13.14 -12.36 23.94
C ARG A 285 14.29 -11.67 24.69
N ARG A 286 15.44 -11.48 24.04
CA ARG A 286 16.61 -10.83 24.66
C ARG A 286 16.51 -9.33 24.45
N GLY A 287 15.98 -8.61 25.44
CA GLY A 287 16.07 -7.15 25.53
C GLY A 287 17.00 -6.76 26.67
N GLY A 288 18.02 -5.95 26.40
CA GLY A 288 18.87 -5.36 27.43
C GLY A 288 18.13 -4.32 28.27
N TYR A 289 18.59 -4.09 29.50
CA TYR A 289 18.10 -3.02 30.35
C TYR A 289 18.60 -1.66 29.81
N ALA A 290 17.68 -0.78 29.41
CA ALA A 290 17.96 0.63 29.19
C ALA A 290 17.15 1.47 30.22
N PRO A 291 17.63 2.67 30.61
CA PRO A 291 17.08 3.41 31.74
C PRO A 291 15.67 3.94 31.43
N GLN A 292 14.83 4.02 32.48
CA GLN A 292 13.49 4.59 32.38
C GLN A 292 13.53 6.07 31.96
N VAL A 293 12.90 6.39 30.82
CA VAL A 293 12.60 7.78 30.43
C VAL A 293 11.34 8.22 31.19
N PRO A 294 11.38 9.33 31.97
CA PRO A 294 10.23 9.76 32.76
C PRO A 294 9.13 10.36 31.89
N ALA A 295 7.87 10.17 32.30
CA ALA A 295 6.70 10.68 31.60
C ALA A 295 6.64 12.22 31.59
N PRO A 296 6.34 12.88 30.45
CA PRO A 296 6.26 14.33 30.38
C PRO A 296 5.01 14.86 31.09
N ARG A 297 5.18 15.96 31.85
CA ARG A 297 4.06 16.76 32.38
C ARG A 297 3.53 17.67 31.28
N ALA A 298 2.21 17.88 31.27
CA ALA A 298 1.51 18.63 30.23
C ALA A 298 2.07 20.06 30.07
N GLY A 299 2.38 20.46 28.82
CA GLY A 299 2.75 21.82 28.45
C GLY A 299 4.22 22.06 28.12
N GLN A 300 5.11 21.06 28.22
CA GLN A 300 6.48 21.15 27.73
C GLN A 300 6.68 20.25 26.51
N TRP A 301 7.07 20.85 25.38
CA TRP A 301 7.62 20.10 24.25
C TRP A 301 9.01 19.60 24.66
N VAL A 302 9.13 18.29 24.85
CA VAL A 302 10.42 17.63 25.05
C VAL A 302 10.84 17.07 23.69
N THR A 303 11.87 17.69 23.09
CA THR A 303 12.68 17.01 22.09
C THR A 303 13.41 15.89 22.84
N VAL A 304 13.06 14.63 22.59
CA VAL A 304 13.84 13.50 23.10
C VAL A 304 15.17 13.51 22.34
N PRO A 305 16.31 13.77 23.00
CA PRO A 305 17.59 13.58 22.34
C PRO A 305 17.84 12.08 22.28
N VAL A 306 17.94 11.53 21.08
CA VAL A 306 18.60 10.24 20.90
C VAL A 306 20.08 10.52 21.14
N THR A 307 20.58 10.13 22.31
CA THR A 307 22.01 10.13 22.59
C THR A 307 22.66 9.03 21.77
N ASP A 308 23.21 9.37 20.61
CA ASP A 308 24.36 8.61 20.11
C ASP A 308 25.50 8.88 21.08
N SER A 309 25.67 7.96 22.01
CA SER A 309 26.91 7.85 22.75
C SER A 309 27.97 7.45 21.74
N SER A 310 28.79 8.39 21.31
CA SER A 310 29.96 8.10 20.49
C SER A 310 30.83 7.05 21.19
N PRO A 311 31.23 5.96 20.51
CA PRO A 311 32.61 5.55 20.65
C PRO A 311 33.45 6.67 20.04
N SER A 312 34.34 7.22 20.86
CA SER A 312 35.57 7.93 20.53
C SER A 312 35.81 8.35 19.07
N ASP A 313 36.16 9.62 18.89
CA ASP A 313 36.87 10.18 17.74
C ASP A 313 37.91 9.23 17.12
N ALA A 314 37.50 8.44 16.12
CA ALA A 314 38.35 7.75 15.14
C ALA A 314 37.47 7.01 14.12
N ASP A 315 36.79 7.74 13.23
CA ASP A 315 36.92 7.54 11.77
C ASP A 315 35.99 8.50 11.02
N ALA A 316 36.58 9.52 10.40
CA ALA A 316 35.93 10.24 9.33
C ALA A 316 35.92 9.32 8.10
N GLY A 317 34.73 8.94 7.60
CA GLY A 317 34.59 8.37 6.25
C GLY A 317 34.26 6.88 6.14
N ALA A 318 33.41 6.31 7.00
CA ALA A 318 32.90 4.95 6.78
C ALA A 318 31.80 4.93 5.70
N VAL A 319 32.19 4.56 4.49
CA VAL A 319 31.31 4.15 3.38
C VAL A 319 30.32 3.09 3.89
N ARG A 320 29.01 3.38 3.84
CA ARG A 320 27.97 2.37 4.09
C ARG A 320 28.14 1.26 3.04
N PRO A 321 28.18 -0.03 3.40
CA PRO A 321 28.41 -1.09 2.43
C PRO A 321 27.21 -1.21 1.49
N SER A 322 27.29 -0.54 0.34
CA SER A 322 26.40 -0.71 -0.79
C SER A 322 26.88 -1.89 -1.64
N ARG A 323 25.95 -2.59 -2.27
CA ARG A 323 26.24 -3.60 -3.30
C ARG A 323 26.32 -2.99 -4.71
N LEU A 324 26.41 -1.66 -4.81
CA LEU A 324 26.68 -0.98 -6.07
C LEU A 324 28.03 -1.44 -6.62
N ASP A 325 28.09 -1.65 -7.95
CA ASP A 325 29.34 -1.99 -8.63
C ASP A 325 30.43 -0.95 -8.25
N PRO A 326 31.60 -1.38 -7.72
CA PRO A 326 32.65 -0.46 -7.31
C PRO A 326 33.13 0.48 -8.42
N ALA A 327 33.15 0.03 -9.68
CA ALA A 327 33.53 0.86 -10.82
C ALA A 327 32.50 1.94 -11.12
N LEU A 328 31.21 1.66 -10.87
CA LEU A 328 30.15 2.67 -10.95
C LEU A 328 30.19 3.62 -9.75
N ALA A 329 30.38 3.08 -8.54
CA ALA A 329 30.47 3.86 -7.30
C ALA A 329 31.64 4.86 -7.35
N ALA A 330 32.77 4.48 -7.94
CA ALA A 330 33.93 5.36 -8.12
C ALA A 330 33.66 6.56 -9.06
N ARG A 331 32.64 6.48 -9.93
CA ARG A 331 32.26 7.54 -10.86
C ARG A 331 31.29 8.57 -10.25
N LEU A 332 30.70 8.27 -9.09
CA LEU A 332 29.76 9.18 -8.43
C LEU A 332 30.52 10.22 -7.60
N ARG A 333 30.26 11.50 -7.83
CA ARG A 333 30.71 12.61 -7.01
C ARG A 333 29.60 12.95 -6.01
N ARG A 334 29.79 12.54 -4.76
CA ARG A 334 28.77 12.70 -3.71
C ARG A 334 28.96 14.02 -2.97
N THR A 335 27.86 14.55 -2.42
CA THR A 335 27.90 15.61 -1.41
C THR A 335 28.61 15.10 -0.13
N PRO A 336 28.95 15.99 0.83
CA PRO A 336 29.50 15.58 2.12
C PRO A 336 28.60 14.59 2.90
N ASP A 337 27.29 14.61 2.63
CA ASP A 337 26.32 13.68 3.21
C ASP A 337 26.28 12.31 2.50
N GLY A 338 27.14 12.09 1.50
CA GLY A 338 27.20 10.84 0.73
C GLY A 338 26.13 10.71 -0.35
N LEU A 339 25.54 11.82 -0.81
CA LEU A 339 24.39 11.81 -1.72
C LEU A 339 24.71 12.34 -3.12
N VAL A 340 23.98 11.84 -4.12
CA VAL A 340 23.96 12.33 -5.50
C VAL A 340 22.55 12.83 -5.83
N ALA A 341 22.45 13.90 -6.61
CA ALA A 341 21.15 14.40 -7.06
C ALA A 341 20.55 13.46 -8.10
N ALA A 342 19.24 13.22 -8.04
CA ALA A 342 18.51 12.43 -9.02
C ALA A 342 17.41 13.29 -9.65
N VAL A 343 17.62 13.71 -10.88
CA VAL A 343 16.61 14.36 -11.72
C VAL A 343 15.77 13.27 -12.38
N VAL A 344 14.48 13.29 -12.12
CA VAL A 344 13.56 12.24 -12.55
C VAL A 344 12.72 12.78 -13.69
N ARG A 345 12.76 12.15 -14.85
CA ARG A 345 11.96 12.55 -16.01
C ARG A 345 11.09 11.41 -16.52
N GLN A 346 9.98 11.77 -17.14
CA GLN A 346 9.19 10.82 -17.90
C GLN A 346 10.00 10.34 -19.13
N HIS A 347 10.04 9.04 -19.35
CA HIS A 347 10.93 8.42 -20.34
C HIS A 347 10.58 8.74 -21.81
N ASP A 348 9.30 8.91 -22.15
CA ASP A 348 8.81 9.14 -23.50
C ASP A 348 8.67 10.64 -23.83
N THR A 349 8.12 11.44 -22.91
CA THR A 349 7.92 12.89 -23.13
C THR A 349 9.13 13.74 -22.76
N GLY A 350 10.03 13.22 -21.93
CA GLY A 350 11.13 13.99 -21.36
C GLY A 350 10.73 14.98 -20.25
N GLU A 351 9.45 15.05 -19.87
CA GLU A 351 8.94 15.95 -18.81
C GLU A 351 9.67 15.68 -17.49
N VAL A 352 10.26 16.71 -16.89
CA VAL A 352 10.90 16.61 -15.57
C VAL A 352 9.81 16.52 -14.50
N LEU A 353 9.84 15.45 -13.72
CA LEU A 353 8.79 15.09 -12.77
C LEU A 353 9.12 15.50 -11.34
N MET A 354 10.36 15.27 -10.92
CA MET A 354 10.81 15.61 -9.57
C MET A 354 12.34 15.56 -9.48
N VAL A 355 12.86 16.14 -8.40
CA VAL A 355 14.25 15.95 -7.96
C VAL A 355 14.24 15.24 -6.61
N ALA A 356 15.14 14.29 -6.43
CA ALA A 356 15.37 13.59 -5.18
C ALA A 356 16.86 13.31 -4.97
N TRP A 357 17.20 12.62 -3.88
CA TRP A 357 18.58 12.27 -3.53
C TRP A 357 18.74 10.76 -3.51
N MET A 358 19.89 10.27 -3.93
CA MET A 358 20.28 8.86 -3.83
C MET A 358 21.65 8.78 -3.15
N ASP A 359 21.89 7.74 -2.36
CA ASP A 359 23.23 7.25 -2.07
C ASP A 359 23.50 6.00 -2.92
N ASP A 360 24.63 5.33 -2.69
CA ASP A 360 25.02 4.14 -3.44
C ASP A 360 24.01 3.01 -3.32
N GLU A 361 23.36 2.87 -2.16
CA GLU A 361 22.41 1.80 -1.91
C GLU A 361 21.05 2.11 -2.57
N ALA A 362 20.61 3.37 -2.54
CA ALA A 362 19.42 3.81 -3.26
C ALA A 362 19.60 3.64 -4.77
N LEU A 363 20.79 3.96 -5.31
CA LEU A 363 21.10 3.72 -6.72
C LEU A 363 21.18 2.22 -7.02
N HIS A 364 21.85 1.43 -6.18
CA HIS A 364 21.92 -0.03 -6.34
C HIS A 364 20.51 -0.65 -6.42
N ARG A 365 19.62 -0.31 -5.48
CA ARG A 365 18.22 -0.77 -5.49
C ARG A 365 17.48 -0.31 -6.72
N THR A 366 17.68 0.94 -7.14
CA THR A 366 17.05 1.49 -8.34
C THR A 366 17.44 0.70 -9.59
N LEU A 367 18.73 0.40 -9.76
CA LEU A 367 19.26 -0.33 -10.93
C LEU A 367 18.88 -1.81 -10.91
N THR A 368 18.81 -2.43 -9.73
CA THR A 368 18.52 -3.88 -9.60
C THR A 368 17.04 -4.22 -9.58
N THR A 369 16.20 -3.37 -9.00
CA THR A 369 14.75 -3.64 -8.87
C THR A 369 13.93 -3.04 -10.01
N GLY A 370 14.49 -2.09 -10.77
CA GLY A 370 13.74 -1.31 -11.75
C GLY A 370 12.69 -0.37 -11.12
N ARG A 371 12.71 -0.19 -9.80
CA ARG A 371 11.84 0.73 -9.06
C ARG A 371 12.65 1.88 -8.50
N ALA A 372 12.20 3.12 -8.72
CA ALA A 372 12.94 4.28 -8.23
C ALA A 372 12.94 4.34 -6.69
N THR A 373 14.13 4.24 -6.11
CA THR A 373 14.39 4.28 -4.67
C THR A 373 15.24 5.49 -4.34
N TYR A 374 14.88 6.24 -3.31
CA TYR A 374 15.52 7.50 -2.94
C TYR A 374 15.88 7.52 -1.45
N TRP A 375 16.82 8.41 -1.08
CA TRP A 375 17.24 8.66 0.31
C TRP A 375 16.68 9.96 0.86
N SER A 376 15.88 9.88 1.94
CA SER A 376 15.15 11.05 2.45
C SER A 376 16.05 11.80 3.39
N ARG A 377 16.51 12.99 3.01
CA ARG A 377 17.39 13.80 3.89
C ARG A 377 16.73 14.15 5.22
N SER A 378 15.42 14.37 5.24
CA SER A 378 14.66 14.72 6.45
C SER A 378 14.29 13.51 7.31
N ARG A 379 13.95 12.37 6.69
CA ARG A 379 13.56 11.14 7.41
C ARG A 379 14.72 10.18 7.65
N GLN A 380 15.87 10.46 7.02
CA GLN A 380 17.06 9.62 6.98
C GLN A 380 16.74 8.14 6.70
N GLU A 381 15.87 7.91 5.73
CA GLU A 381 15.42 6.56 5.35
C GLU A 381 15.33 6.43 3.83
N TYR A 382 15.41 5.18 3.35
CA TYR A 382 15.09 4.85 1.97
C TYR A 382 13.59 4.83 1.76
N TRP A 383 13.13 5.34 0.62
CA TRP A 383 11.74 5.13 0.20
C TRP A 383 11.67 4.76 -1.28
N VAL A 384 10.81 3.81 -1.59
CA VAL A 384 10.47 3.46 -2.98
C VAL A 384 9.30 4.35 -3.40
N LYS A 385 9.44 5.08 -4.50
CA LYS A 385 8.38 6.00 -4.95
C LYS A 385 7.09 5.23 -5.22
N GLY A 386 6.00 5.72 -4.62
CA GLY A 386 4.68 5.13 -4.74
C GLY A 386 4.42 3.93 -3.85
N ALA A 387 5.37 3.48 -3.00
CA ALA A 387 5.13 2.33 -2.10
C ALA A 387 3.89 2.49 -1.21
N THR A 388 3.61 3.72 -0.76
CA THR A 388 2.43 4.03 0.06
C THR A 388 1.25 4.53 -0.78
N SER A 389 1.50 5.35 -1.81
CA SER A 389 0.45 6.03 -2.57
C SER A 389 -0.02 5.28 -3.83
N GLY A 390 0.66 4.21 -4.23
CA GLY A 390 0.48 3.53 -5.52
C GLY A 390 1.06 4.29 -6.73
N HIS A 391 1.58 5.52 -6.54
CA HIS A 391 2.11 6.34 -7.63
C HIS A 391 3.57 6.01 -7.96
N HIS A 392 3.77 4.82 -8.51
CA HIS A 392 5.09 4.24 -8.72
C HIS A 392 5.87 4.87 -9.87
N GLN A 393 7.19 4.67 -9.84
CA GLN A 393 8.11 5.00 -10.93
C GLN A 393 8.87 3.75 -11.34
N TYR A 394 8.67 3.31 -12.59
CA TYR A 394 9.41 2.21 -13.19
C TYR A 394 10.59 2.76 -13.98
N VAL A 395 11.81 2.38 -13.61
CA VAL A 395 13.03 2.90 -14.20
C VAL A 395 13.22 2.29 -15.58
N ARG A 396 13.38 3.13 -16.61
CA ARG A 396 13.65 2.73 -17.98
C ARG A 396 15.12 2.91 -18.35
N SER A 397 15.74 3.99 -17.86
CA SER A 397 17.18 4.21 -18.00
C SER A 397 17.69 5.16 -16.93
N VAL A 398 18.99 5.08 -16.63
CA VAL A 398 19.72 6.00 -15.75
C VAL A 398 20.95 6.48 -16.48
N ALA A 399 21.16 7.79 -16.55
CA ALA A 399 22.38 8.41 -17.06
C ALA A 399 23.08 9.17 -15.93
N LEU A 400 24.41 9.20 -15.98
CA LEU A 400 25.27 9.94 -15.06
C LEU A 400 25.73 11.23 -15.76
N ASP A 401 25.68 12.37 -15.07
CA ASP A 401 26.19 13.64 -15.60
C ASP A 401 27.72 13.63 -15.75
N CYS A 402 28.28 14.62 -16.46
CA CYS A 402 29.66 14.65 -16.90
C CYS A 402 30.69 14.70 -15.77
N ASP A 403 30.36 15.32 -14.63
CA ASP A 403 31.19 15.38 -13.42
C ASP A 403 30.74 14.42 -12.32
N GLY A 404 29.69 13.64 -12.59
CA GLY A 404 29.21 12.54 -11.78
C GLY A 404 28.40 12.93 -10.54
N ASP A 405 27.99 14.19 -10.38
CA ASP A 405 27.28 14.67 -9.19
C ASP A 405 25.73 14.65 -9.30
N ALA A 406 25.24 14.32 -10.50
CA ALA A 406 23.83 14.16 -10.79
C ALA A 406 23.53 12.93 -11.65
N LEU A 407 22.34 12.37 -11.44
CA LEU A 407 21.75 11.29 -12.21
C LEU A 407 20.50 11.78 -12.93
N LEU A 408 20.35 11.40 -14.19
CA LEU A 408 19.10 11.52 -14.93
C LEU A 408 18.40 10.16 -14.96
N VAL A 409 17.34 10.03 -14.16
CA VAL A 409 16.53 8.81 -14.03
C VAL A 409 15.32 8.95 -14.94
N SER A 410 15.32 8.25 -16.08
CA SER A 410 14.17 8.20 -16.98
C SER A 410 13.21 7.11 -16.51
N VAL A 411 11.98 7.49 -16.16
CA VAL A 411 10.97 6.59 -15.57
C VAL A 411 9.69 6.58 -16.37
N ASP A 412 8.93 5.50 -16.22
CA ASP A 412 7.53 5.43 -16.54
C ASP A 412 6.73 5.66 -15.23
N GLN A 413 6.13 6.85 -15.11
CA GLN A 413 5.43 7.29 -13.90
C GLN A 413 3.97 6.86 -13.92
N VAL A 414 3.56 6.11 -12.89
CA VAL A 414 2.16 5.80 -12.58
C VAL A 414 1.60 6.88 -11.67
N GLY A 415 0.46 7.48 -12.04
CA GLY A 415 -0.20 8.51 -11.24
C GLY A 415 0.65 9.77 -11.04
N ALA A 416 0.48 10.45 -9.90
CA ALA A 416 1.16 11.70 -9.62
C ALA A 416 2.59 11.49 -9.07
N ALA A 417 3.58 12.18 -9.66
CA ALA A 417 4.91 12.24 -9.07
C ALA A 417 4.88 13.03 -7.75
N CYS A 418 4.08 14.10 -7.68
CA CYS A 418 3.97 14.92 -6.48
C CYS A 418 2.92 14.37 -5.49
N HIS A 419 3.18 14.53 -4.20
CA HIS A 419 2.24 14.15 -3.13
C HIS A 419 1.01 15.08 -3.08
N THR A 420 1.06 16.24 -3.72
CA THR A 420 -0.08 17.17 -3.87
C THR A 420 -1.07 16.73 -4.95
N GLY A 421 -0.76 15.64 -5.68
CA GLY A 421 -1.59 15.13 -6.77
C GLY A 421 -1.18 15.64 -8.16
N HIS A 422 -0.22 16.57 -8.25
CA HIS A 422 0.29 17.05 -9.54
C HIS A 422 1.22 16.04 -10.24
N ARG A 423 1.17 16.04 -11.58
CA ARG A 423 1.97 15.15 -12.43
C ARG A 423 3.47 15.35 -12.25
N THR A 424 3.89 16.60 -12.13
CA THR A 424 5.25 17.04 -11.82
C THR A 424 5.25 17.84 -10.50
N CYS A 425 6.36 17.84 -9.77
CA CYS A 425 6.61 18.75 -8.67
C CYS A 425 6.85 20.20 -9.16
N PHE A 426 7.19 20.39 -10.43
CA PHE A 426 7.46 21.68 -11.06
C PHE A 426 6.19 22.30 -11.67
N PHE A 427 5.11 22.35 -10.90
CA PHE A 427 3.80 22.85 -11.35
C PHE A 427 3.59 24.35 -11.11
N THR A 428 4.53 25.01 -10.43
CA THR A 428 4.48 26.46 -10.14
C THR A 428 5.59 27.16 -10.92
N GLU A 429 5.18 27.95 -11.92
CA GLU A 429 6.10 28.80 -12.70
C GLU A 429 6.44 30.07 -11.93
N LEU A 430 7.70 30.51 -12.03
CA LEU A 430 8.17 31.76 -11.44
C LEU A 430 8.34 32.82 -12.54
N PRO A 431 7.93 34.07 -12.31
CA PRO A 431 8.07 35.12 -13.30
C PRO A 431 9.56 35.46 -13.52
N VAL A 432 9.99 35.48 -14.78
CA VAL A 432 11.33 35.94 -15.16
C VAL A 432 11.26 37.45 -15.40
N SER A 433 11.76 38.24 -14.46
CA SER A 433 11.72 39.71 -14.50
C SER A 433 12.55 40.36 -15.62
N GLY A 434 13.24 39.56 -16.45
CA GLY A 434 14.10 40.01 -17.54
C GLY A 434 13.66 39.57 -18.94
N ALA A 435 12.47 38.98 -19.11
CA ALA A 435 11.96 38.61 -20.43
C ALA A 435 11.45 39.85 -21.20
N GLY A 436 12.39 40.75 -21.54
CA GLY A 436 12.18 41.73 -22.58
C GLY A 436 11.97 41.00 -23.92
N THR A 437 10.95 41.42 -24.64
CA THR A 437 10.60 41.01 -25.99
C THR A 437 11.85 40.79 -26.86
N GLN A 438 12.18 39.55 -27.18
CA GLN A 438 12.94 39.25 -28.39
C GLN A 438 11.99 38.55 -29.36
N ARG A 439 11.67 39.30 -30.41
CA ARG A 439 11.03 38.81 -31.64
C ARG A 439 12.00 37.92 -32.41
#